data_AF-U7QS58-F1
#
_entry.id   AF-U7QS58-F1
#
_cell.length_a   1.000
_cell.length_b   1.000
_cell.length_c   1.000
_cell.angle_alpha   90.00
_cell.angle_beta   90.00
_cell.angle_gamma   90.00
#
_symmetry.space_group_name_H-M   'P 1'
#
loop_
_entity.id
_entity.type
_entity.pdbx_description
1 polymer ?
#
loop_
_entity_poly.entity_id
_entity_poly.type
_entity_poly.pdbx_seq_one_letter_code
_entity_poly.pdbx_strand_id
1 'polypeptide(L)'
;YLAAVSRKLERPLAVLIQSSSAAGKSSLMDAVLNLIPEEERLQYSAMTGQSLFYLGETNLQHKILAIAEEEGVRQAAYALKLLQSDGELTIASTGKDDASGNLVTKQYTVKGPVMLMLTTTAIDVDEELLNRCLVLTVNESREQTEAIHALQRHKQTLEGLLAENEKAYITELHQNAQRLLRPLNVVNPYASQLTFMSDKTRTRRDHMKYLTLIQSIALLHQHQREVKTAEHRGKRLEYIEVTKDDISLANRLAHEILGRTLDEMPPQTRKLLLLIQEMVKATAAAQQRPVKDVRFTRRDIRSYTHWSDSQLKLHCQRLSDMEYLLTHGGSRGHLLQYELLWNGDKAEEAHLCGLIEPENQAANSVYDSRKSGPDEGKSGSSLPQVRAKSGSPKPAASRSDKGLNGSQVGRA
;
A
#
# COMPACT_ATOMS: atom_id res chain seq x y z
N TYR A 1 13.00 5.21 -0.79
CA TYR A 1 13.87 5.56 -1.93
C TYR A 1 13.32 5.06 -3.27
N LEU A 2 13.14 3.75 -3.49
CA LEU A 2 12.65 3.22 -4.78
C LEU A 2 11.29 3.79 -5.22
N ALA A 3 10.36 4.00 -4.29
CA ALA A 3 9.11 4.70 -4.60
C ALA A 3 9.37 6.12 -5.15
N ALA A 4 10.36 6.84 -4.65
CA ALA A 4 10.73 8.17 -5.18
C ALA A 4 11.29 8.10 -6.61
N VAL A 5 12.02 7.05 -6.95
CA VAL A 5 12.50 6.80 -8.32
C VAL A 5 11.34 6.61 -9.29
N SER A 6 10.26 5.95 -8.85
CA SER A 6 9.08 5.67 -9.67
C SER A 6 8.39 6.92 -10.23
N ARG A 7 8.69 8.14 -9.75
CA ARG A 7 8.21 9.41 -10.34
C ARG A 7 8.53 9.54 -11.84
N LYS A 8 9.59 8.87 -12.30
CA LYS A 8 10.02 8.85 -13.71
C LYS A 8 9.29 7.77 -14.54
N LEU A 9 8.44 6.95 -13.93
CA LEU A 9 7.55 6.00 -14.62
C LEU A 9 6.20 6.66 -14.92
N GLU A 10 5.43 6.06 -15.83
CA GLU A 10 4.07 6.52 -16.18
C GLU A 10 3.08 6.38 -15.02
N ARG A 11 3.28 5.38 -14.16
CA ARG A 11 2.42 5.09 -13.01
C ARG A 11 3.28 4.96 -11.74
N PRO A 12 3.64 6.09 -11.10
CA PRO A 12 4.45 6.07 -9.89
C PRO A 12 3.78 5.32 -8.74
N LEU A 13 4.61 4.80 -7.84
CA LEU A 13 4.18 4.30 -6.54
C LEU A 13 3.76 5.48 -5.65
N ALA A 14 2.78 5.23 -4.78
CA ALA A 14 2.44 6.12 -3.69
C ALA A 14 2.85 5.46 -2.36
N VAL A 15 3.35 6.25 -1.41
CA VAL A 15 3.77 5.78 -0.09
C VAL A 15 3.00 6.51 0.99
N LEU A 16 2.48 5.77 1.96
CA LEU A 16 1.91 6.30 3.19
C LEU A 16 2.73 5.77 4.38
N ILE A 17 3.39 6.67 5.11
CA ILE A 17 4.11 6.33 6.33
C ILE A 17 3.17 6.53 7.51
N GLN A 18 2.78 5.43 8.15
CA GLN A 18 1.85 5.40 9.28
C GLN A 18 2.58 4.92 10.54
N SER A 19 2.58 5.74 11.59
CA SER A 19 3.23 5.39 12.85
C SER A 19 2.75 6.28 14.00
N SER A 20 3.14 5.94 15.24
CA SER A 20 2.80 6.74 16.42
C SER A 20 3.43 8.14 16.36
N SER A 21 2.87 9.09 17.11
CA SER A 21 3.46 10.44 17.22
C SER A 21 4.89 10.35 17.76
N ALA A 22 5.78 11.25 17.32
CA ALA A 22 7.20 11.29 17.67
C ALA A 22 8.06 10.07 17.25
N ALA A 23 7.51 9.08 16.54
CA ALA A 23 8.27 7.92 16.05
C ALA A 23 9.29 8.25 14.92
N GLY A 24 9.38 9.49 14.45
CA GLY A 24 10.35 9.89 13.42
C GLY A 24 9.88 9.78 11.96
N LYS A 25 8.55 9.82 11.70
CA LYS A 25 8.00 9.79 10.32
C LYS A 25 8.52 10.92 9.44
N SER A 26 8.43 12.15 9.94
CA SER A 26 8.88 13.33 9.21
C SER A 26 10.38 13.24 8.95
N SER A 27 11.17 12.83 9.96
CA SER A 27 12.60 12.61 9.79
C SER A 27 12.93 11.54 8.73
N LEU A 28 12.16 10.45 8.65
CA LEU A 28 12.32 9.43 7.61
C LEU A 28 11.95 9.97 6.23
N MET A 29 10.83 10.69 6.13
CA MET A 29 10.39 11.35 4.90
C MET A 29 11.47 12.34 4.41
N ASP A 30 11.91 13.26 5.26
CA ASP A 30 12.92 14.26 4.96
C ASP A 30 14.24 13.63 4.55
N ALA A 31 14.68 12.57 5.25
CA ALA A 31 15.90 11.86 4.90
C ALA A 31 15.84 11.27 3.48
N VAL A 32 14.69 10.73 3.06
CA VAL A 32 14.53 10.20 1.69
C VAL A 32 14.38 11.33 0.67
N LEU A 33 13.63 12.39 0.99
CA LEU A 33 13.42 13.53 0.10
C LEU A 33 14.70 14.31 -0.15
N ASN A 34 15.60 14.41 0.82
CA ASN A 34 16.89 15.08 0.67
C ASN A 34 17.79 14.41 -0.38
N LEU A 35 17.63 13.11 -0.62
CA LEU A 35 18.33 12.38 -1.68
C LEU A 35 17.77 12.65 -3.08
N ILE A 36 16.68 13.42 -3.18
CA ILE A 36 16.03 13.80 -4.43
C ILE A 36 16.29 15.29 -4.70
N PRO A 37 16.56 15.69 -5.95
CA PRO A 37 16.76 17.09 -6.31
C PRO A 37 15.60 17.99 -5.87
N GLU A 38 15.92 19.19 -5.42
CA GLU A 38 14.93 20.15 -4.89
C GLU A 38 13.90 20.55 -5.95
N GLU A 39 14.32 20.66 -7.21
CA GLU A 39 13.46 20.99 -8.34
C GLU A 39 12.43 19.90 -8.68
N GLU A 40 12.63 18.67 -8.19
CA GLU A 40 11.77 17.50 -8.41
C GLU A 40 10.95 17.10 -7.19
N ARG A 41 10.95 17.90 -6.10
CA ARG A 41 10.15 17.67 -4.90
C ARG A 41 9.35 18.90 -4.51
N LEU A 42 8.11 18.69 -4.08
CA LEU A 42 7.28 19.69 -3.43
C LEU A 42 6.88 19.14 -2.06
N GLN A 43 7.11 19.92 -1.02
CA GLN A 43 6.84 19.54 0.35
C GLN A 43 5.91 20.56 1.00
N TYR A 44 4.79 20.07 1.53
CA TYR A 44 3.81 20.87 2.25
C TYR A 44 3.56 20.27 3.64
N SER A 45 3.51 21.14 4.66
CA SER A 45 3.09 20.70 6.00
C SER A 45 1.60 20.37 5.99
N ALA A 46 0.77 21.29 5.49
CA ALA A 46 -0.65 21.13 5.29
C ALA A 46 -1.09 21.74 3.96
N MET A 47 -2.15 21.19 3.36
CA MET A 47 -2.69 21.65 2.08
C MET A 47 -4.20 21.44 2.06
N THR A 48 -4.96 22.40 1.55
CA THR A 48 -6.41 22.23 1.37
C THR A 48 -6.69 21.47 0.09
N GLY A 49 -7.77 20.68 0.05
CA GLY A 49 -8.13 19.94 -1.17
C GLY A 49 -8.30 20.82 -2.41
N GLN A 50 -8.73 22.08 -2.23
CA GLN A 50 -8.86 23.04 -3.32
C GLN A 50 -7.52 23.54 -3.84
N SER A 51 -6.55 23.82 -2.96
CA SER A 51 -5.23 24.33 -3.37
C SER A 51 -4.48 23.38 -4.32
N LEU A 52 -4.72 22.07 -4.22
CA LEU A 52 -4.15 21.06 -5.09
C LEU A 52 -4.53 21.26 -6.56
N PHE A 53 -5.74 21.76 -6.85
CA PHE A 53 -6.18 22.04 -8.22
C PHE A 53 -5.54 23.30 -8.81
N TYR A 54 -5.15 24.25 -7.97
CA TYR A 54 -4.47 25.48 -8.39
C TYR A 54 -2.96 25.29 -8.51
N LEU A 55 -2.41 24.16 -8.04
CA LEU A 55 -1.02 23.78 -8.31
C LEU A 55 -0.74 23.53 -9.80
N GLY A 56 -1.73 23.57 -10.69
CA GLY A 56 -1.54 23.39 -12.14
C GLY A 56 -0.62 24.44 -12.79
N GLU A 57 -0.48 25.61 -12.16
CA GLU A 57 0.53 26.60 -12.54
C GLU A 57 1.97 26.11 -12.28
N THR A 58 2.12 25.13 -11.38
CA THR A 58 3.36 24.45 -11.05
C THR A 58 3.42 23.09 -11.73
N ASN A 59 4.43 22.83 -12.57
CA ASN A 59 4.57 21.53 -13.24
C ASN A 59 4.82 20.41 -12.20
N LEU A 60 3.84 19.53 -11.99
CA LEU A 60 3.95 18.35 -11.09
C LEU A 60 4.44 17.09 -11.80
N GLN A 61 4.63 17.12 -13.12
CA GLN A 61 5.06 15.96 -13.88
C GLN A 61 6.45 15.52 -13.46
N HIS A 62 6.60 14.23 -13.19
CA HIS A 62 7.81 13.58 -12.73
C HIS A 62 8.36 14.12 -11.39
N LYS A 63 7.49 14.70 -10.56
CA LYS A 63 7.85 15.22 -9.24
C LYS A 63 7.30 14.38 -8.11
N ILE A 64 7.79 14.66 -6.91
CA ILE A 64 7.31 14.11 -5.66
C ILE A 64 6.44 15.15 -4.97
N LEU A 65 5.22 14.79 -4.61
CA LEU A 65 4.37 15.57 -3.72
C LEU A 65 4.39 14.95 -2.33
N ALA A 66 5.02 15.63 -1.39
CA ALA A 66 5.15 15.22 0.00
C ALA A 66 4.21 16.01 0.91
N ILE A 67 3.41 15.32 1.72
CA ILE A 67 2.45 15.91 2.67
C ILE A 67 2.68 15.31 4.05
N ALA A 68 3.11 16.15 5.00
CA ALA A 68 3.59 15.71 6.31
C ALA A 68 2.46 15.50 7.34
N GLU A 69 1.39 16.29 7.30
CA GLU A 69 0.39 16.32 8.37
C GLU A 69 -0.92 15.61 8.03
N GLU A 70 -1.50 14.99 9.06
CA GLU A 70 -2.76 14.23 9.00
C GLU A 70 -3.92 15.05 8.42
N GLU A 71 -4.05 16.30 8.86
CA GLU A 71 -5.14 17.18 8.42
C GLU A 71 -5.01 17.53 6.93
N GLY A 72 -3.78 17.69 6.44
CA GLY A 72 -3.52 17.91 5.01
C GLY A 72 -3.94 16.72 4.14
N VAL A 73 -3.64 15.49 4.59
CA VAL A 73 -4.08 14.28 3.87
C VAL A 73 -5.61 14.17 3.86
N ARG A 74 -6.27 14.45 4.99
CA ARG A 74 -7.74 14.35 5.10
C ARG A 74 -8.45 15.36 4.19
N GLN A 75 -8.00 16.62 4.20
CA GLN A 75 -8.61 17.67 3.39
C GLN A 75 -8.35 17.49 1.89
N ALA A 76 -7.25 16.85 1.51
CA ALA A 76 -6.88 16.62 0.12
C ALA A 76 -7.16 15.20 -0.40
N ALA A 77 -7.72 14.30 0.41
CA ALA A 77 -7.85 12.87 0.10
C ALA A 77 -8.51 12.61 -1.27
N TYR A 78 -9.58 13.34 -1.59
CA TYR A 78 -10.29 13.21 -2.87
C TYR A 78 -9.41 13.59 -4.06
N ALA A 79 -8.70 14.72 -3.99
CA ALA A 79 -7.80 15.16 -5.05
C ALA A 79 -6.60 14.21 -5.19
N LEU A 80 -6.03 13.74 -4.07
CA LEU A 80 -4.94 12.76 -4.08
C LEU A 80 -5.37 11.43 -4.71
N LYS A 81 -6.61 10.98 -4.46
CA LYS A 81 -7.19 9.79 -5.07
C LYS A 81 -7.29 9.91 -6.59
N LEU A 82 -7.84 11.02 -7.09
CA LEU A 82 -7.98 11.26 -8.52
C LEU A 82 -6.60 11.33 -9.18
N LEU A 83 -5.66 12.08 -8.59
CA LEU A 83 -4.31 12.22 -9.13
C LEU A 83 -3.55 10.90 -9.21
N GLN A 84 -3.80 9.97 -8.28
CA GLN A 84 -3.21 8.63 -8.31
C GLN A 84 -3.85 7.73 -9.36
N SER A 85 -5.16 7.87 -9.61
CA SER A 85 -5.92 6.94 -10.47
C SER A 85 -5.98 7.39 -11.93
N ASP A 86 -6.27 8.67 -12.15
CA ASP A 86 -6.50 9.26 -13.47
C ASP A 86 -5.24 9.95 -14.00
N GLY A 87 -4.25 10.22 -13.12
CA GLY A 87 -2.98 10.86 -13.49
C GLY A 87 -3.10 12.35 -13.79
N GLU A 88 -4.31 12.93 -13.72
CA GLU A 88 -4.56 14.36 -13.88
C GLU A 88 -5.70 14.83 -12.98
N LEU A 89 -5.71 16.13 -12.67
CA LEU A 89 -6.79 16.82 -11.96
C LEU A 89 -7.27 17.97 -12.81
N THR A 90 -8.59 18.09 -12.94
CA THR A 90 -9.20 19.23 -13.62
C THR A 90 -10.29 19.82 -12.75
N ILE A 91 -10.28 21.15 -12.59
CA ILE A 91 -11.39 21.89 -12.00
C ILE A 91 -11.73 23.11 -12.86
N ALA A 92 -13.01 23.44 -12.94
CA ALA A 92 -13.48 24.71 -13.48
C ALA A 92 -13.79 25.63 -12.29
N SER A 93 -13.17 26.81 -12.24
CA SER A 93 -13.37 27.80 -11.19
C SER A 93 -13.57 29.19 -11.79
N THR A 94 -14.39 30.01 -11.15
CA THR A 94 -14.68 31.37 -11.61
C THR A 94 -13.52 32.29 -11.26
N GLY A 95 -12.76 32.71 -12.26
CA GLY A 95 -11.71 33.72 -12.15
C GLY A 95 -12.18 35.09 -12.63
N LYS A 96 -11.52 36.14 -12.18
CA LYS A 96 -11.70 37.48 -12.77
C LYS A 96 -10.81 37.61 -14.00
N ASP A 97 -11.35 38.18 -15.07
CA ASP A 97 -10.54 38.56 -16.23
C ASP A 97 -9.82 39.88 -15.94
N ASP A 98 -8.49 39.88 -16.10
CA ASP A 98 -7.64 41.02 -15.74
C ASP A 98 -7.87 42.23 -16.66
N ALA A 99 -8.38 41.99 -17.88
CA ALA A 99 -8.69 43.03 -18.86
C ALA A 99 -10.12 43.60 -18.70
N SER A 100 -11.13 42.76 -18.52
CA SER A 100 -12.54 43.20 -18.50
C SER A 100 -13.18 43.27 -17.11
N GLY A 101 -12.55 42.72 -16.07
CA GLY A 101 -13.11 42.63 -14.73
C GLY A 101 -14.31 41.68 -14.59
N ASN A 102 -14.72 41.03 -15.67
CA ASN A 102 -15.82 40.09 -15.70
C ASN A 102 -15.43 38.76 -15.07
N LEU A 103 -16.43 38.07 -14.51
CA LEU A 103 -16.28 36.70 -14.03
C LEU A 103 -16.25 35.75 -15.24
N VAL A 104 -15.11 35.10 -15.45
CA VAL A 104 -14.91 34.10 -16.48
C VAL A 104 -14.58 32.76 -15.84
N THR A 105 -15.10 31.68 -16.41
CA THR A 105 -14.74 30.33 -15.94
C THR A 105 -13.34 30.00 -16.44
N LYS A 106 -12.37 29.88 -15.53
CA LYS A 106 -11.01 29.41 -15.82
C LYS A 106 -10.92 27.92 -15.47
N GLN A 107 -10.35 27.13 -16.37
CA GLN A 107 -10.09 25.72 -16.14
C GLN A 107 -8.65 25.55 -15.67
N TYR A 108 -8.47 24.94 -14.50
CA TYR A 108 -7.16 24.59 -13.96
C TYR A 108 -6.95 23.09 -14.13
N THR A 109 -5.84 22.73 -14.78
CA THR A 109 -5.47 21.34 -15.03
C THR A 109 -4.10 21.06 -14.44
N VAL A 110 -4.01 20.03 -13.62
CA VAL A 110 -2.77 19.52 -13.03
C VAL A 110 -2.46 18.19 -13.68
N LYS A 111 -1.28 18.05 -14.29
CA LYS A 111 -0.88 16.80 -14.96
C LYS A 111 0.20 16.09 -14.15
N GLY A 112 0.00 14.79 -13.94
CA GLY A 112 1.02 13.85 -13.52
C GLY A 112 1.85 13.33 -14.72
N PRO A 113 2.70 12.32 -14.51
CA PRO A 113 2.78 11.45 -13.34
C PRO A 113 3.42 12.13 -12.12
N VAL A 114 2.90 11.87 -10.92
CA VAL A 114 3.43 12.39 -9.65
C VAL A 114 3.54 11.27 -8.63
N MET A 115 4.64 11.26 -7.88
CA MET A 115 4.86 10.32 -6.79
C MET A 115 4.33 10.95 -5.50
N LEU A 116 3.43 10.25 -4.79
CA LEU A 116 2.88 10.73 -3.53
C LEU A 116 3.66 10.14 -2.34
N MET A 117 4.13 11.00 -1.44
CA MET A 117 4.72 10.59 -0.16
C MET A 117 3.96 11.25 0.99
N LEU A 118 3.17 10.48 1.70
CA LEU A 118 2.26 10.96 2.73
C LEU A 118 2.71 10.45 4.08
N THR A 119 2.60 11.26 5.12
CA THR A 119 2.78 10.78 6.50
C THR A 119 1.54 11.04 7.33
N THR A 120 1.20 10.10 8.21
CA THR A 120 0.01 10.22 9.04
C THR A 120 0.20 9.57 10.41
N THR A 121 -0.39 10.19 11.43
CA THR A 121 -0.61 9.63 12.76
C THR A 121 -1.95 8.91 12.86
N ALA A 122 -2.88 9.19 11.95
CA ALA A 122 -4.20 8.58 11.95
C ALA A 122 -4.11 7.08 11.71
N ILE A 123 -4.80 6.34 12.56
CA ILE A 123 -5.04 4.91 12.37
C ILE A 123 -6.21 4.67 11.41
N ASP A 124 -7.07 5.68 11.25
CA ASP A 124 -8.25 5.67 10.39
C ASP A 124 -8.05 6.65 9.24
N VAL A 125 -7.49 6.13 8.16
CA VAL A 125 -7.30 6.86 6.90
C VAL A 125 -8.28 6.27 5.90
N ASP A 126 -8.74 7.08 4.96
CA ASP A 126 -9.58 6.64 3.84
C ASP A 126 -9.05 5.31 3.25
N GLU A 127 -9.89 4.28 3.29
CA GLU A 127 -9.50 2.91 2.92
C GLU A 127 -9.14 2.84 1.43
N GLU A 128 -9.76 3.68 0.61
CA GLU A 128 -9.48 3.80 -0.80
C GLU A 128 -8.07 4.35 -1.07
N LEU A 129 -7.65 5.37 -0.31
CA LEU A 129 -6.29 5.92 -0.36
C LEU A 129 -5.27 4.91 0.17
N LEU A 130 -5.56 4.25 1.30
CA LEU A 130 -4.71 3.19 1.86
C LEU A 130 -4.46 2.07 0.85
N ASN A 131 -5.51 1.61 0.17
CA ASN A 131 -5.40 0.55 -0.82
C ASN A 131 -4.64 0.97 -2.09
N ARG A 132 -4.40 2.27 -2.30
CA ARG A 132 -3.60 2.82 -3.41
C ARG A 132 -2.14 3.07 -3.05
N CYS A 133 -1.82 3.19 -1.76
CA CYS A 133 -0.46 3.40 -1.29
C CYS A 133 0.23 2.09 -0.88
N LEU A 134 1.56 2.12 -0.82
CA LEU A 134 2.37 1.23 -0.02
C LEU A 134 2.39 1.79 1.41
N VAL A 135 1.88 1.01 2.37
CA VAL A 135 1.82 1.43 3.77
C VAL A 135 3.11 1.00 4.47
N LEU A 136 3.86 1.97 4.96
CA LEU A 136 5.12 1.76 5.68
C LEU A 136 4.97 2.16 7.15
N THR A 137 5.63 1.42 8.03
CA THR A 137 5.70 1.72 9.46
C THR A 137 7.13 2.05 9.86
N VAL A 138 7.32 2.96 10.82
CA VAL A 138 8.63 3.25 11.37
C VAL A 138 8.99 2.22 12.44
N ASN A 139 10.28 1.89 12.56
CA ASN A 139 10.78 1.03 13.62
C ASN A 139 10.76 1.78 14.96
N GLU A 140 9.87 1.37 15.85
CA GLU A 140 9.68 1.93 17.19
C GLU A 140 10.15 0.94 18.28
N SER A 141 11.11 0.06 17.94
CA SER A 141 11.74 -0.84 18.91
C SER A 141 12.68 -0.08 19.86
N ARG A 142 12.91 -0.66 21.03
CA ARG A 142 13.82 -0.09 22.03
C ARG A 142 15.24 0.00 21.49
N GLU A 143 15.69 -1.05 20.80
CA GLU A 143 17.00 -1.14 20.16
C GLU A 143 17.20 0.00 19.16
N GLN A 144 16.16 0.30 18.37
CA GLN A 144 16.19 1.43 17.44
C GLN A 144 16.28 2.77 18.16
N THR A 145 15.52 2.96 19.25
CA THR A 145 15.60 4.18 20.06
C THR A 145 16.99 4.35 20.69
N GLU A 146 17.57 3.29 21.23
CA GLU A 146 18.93 3.29 21.78
C GLU A 146 19.99 3.63 20.72
N ALA A 147 19.87 3.06 19.52
CA ALA A 147 20.72 3.38 18.38
C ALA A 147 20.59 4.85 17.94
N ILE A 148 19.37 5.39 17.92
CA ILE A 148 19.13 6.82 17.62
C ILE A 148 19.80 7.70 18.68
N HIS A 149 19.66 7.39 19.96
CA HIS A 149 20.31 8.15 21.03
C HIS A 149 21.84 8.09 20.93
N ALA A 150 22.40 6.91 20.61
CA ALA A 150 23.83 6.76 20.40
C ALA A 150 24.32 7.64 19.24
N LEU A 151 23.61 7.63 18.10
CA LEU A 151 23.93 8.46 16.95
C LEU A 151 23.81 9.96 17.26
N GLN A 152 22.78 10.38 18.00
CA GLN A 152 22.60 11.77 18.43
C GLN A 152 23.76 12.25 19.32
N ARG A 153 24.25 11.41 20.24
CA ARG A 153 25.45 11.72 21.03
C ARG A 153 26.70 11.77 20.16
N HIS A 154 26.87 10.80 19.26
CA HIS A 154 28.02 10.77 18.34
C HIS A 154 28.11 12.03 17.47
N LYS A 155 26.97 12.58 17.03
CA LYS A 155 26.93 13.85 16.27
C LYS A 155 27.51 15.06 17.02
N GLN A 156 27.56 15.02 18.36
CA GLN A 156 28.15 16.10 19.17
C GLN A 156 29.68 15.99 19.28
N THR A 157 30.29 14.98 18.66
CA THR A 157 31.74 14.79 18.61
C THR A 157 32.35 15.39 17.35
N LEU A 158 33.67 15.59 17.33
CA LEU A 158 34.41 16.03 16.13
C LEU A 158 34.23 15.05 14.96
N GLU A 159 34.27 13.75 15.23
CA GLU A 159 34.03 12.70 14.23
C GLU A 159 32.61 12.78 13.67
N GLY A 160 31.63 13.05 14.53
CA GLY A 160 30.25 13.30 14.14
C GLY A 160 30.11 14.50 13.20
N LEU A 161 30.81 15.60 13.48
CA LEU A 161 30.80 16.80 12.66
C LEU A 161 31.47 16.56 11.29
N LEU A 162 32.58 15.81 11.25
CA LEU A 162 33.20 15.39 9.99
C LEU A 162 32.26 14.48 9.17
N ALA A 163 31.53 13.59 9.83
CA ALA A 163 30.54 12.74 9.17
C ALA A 163 29.35 13.54 8.58
N GLU A 164 29.04 14.73 9.08
CA GLU A 164 28.03 15.60 8.46
C GLU A 164 28.48 16.13 7.10
N ASN A 165 29.77 16.41 6.91
CA ASN A 165 30.32 16.78 5.60
C ASN A 165 30.20 15.61 4.62
N GLU A 166 30.52 14.38 5.05
CA GLU A 166 30.36 13.19 4.22
C GLU A 166 28.89 12.96 3.84
N LYS A 167 27.96 13.19 4.78
CA LYS A 167 26.52 13.13 4.50
C LYS A 167 26.12 14.14 3.41
N ALA A 168 26.64 15.36 3.44
CA ALA A 168 26.36 16.38 2.43
C ALA A 168 26.84 15.91 1.04
N TYR A 169 28.06 15.36 0.96
CA TYR A 169 28.62 14.79 -0.26
C TYR A 169 27.75 13.65 -0.82
N ILE A 170 27.37 12.68 0.02
CA ILE A 170 26.50 11.55 -0.38
C ILE A 170 25.14 12.07 -0.86
N THR A 171 24.58 13.07 -0.19
CA THR A 171 23.30 13.66 -0.55
C THR A 171 23.38 14.29 -1.95
N GLU A 172 24.41 15.09 -2.21
CA GLU A 172 24.65 15.70 -3.52
C GLU A 172 24.87 14.64 -4.61
N LEU A 173 25.64 13.59 -4.31
CA LEU A 173 25.85 12.46 -5.22
C LEU A 173 24.52 11.80 -5.61
N HIS A 174 23.65 11.53 -4.64
CA HIS A 174 22.33 10.97 -4.93
C HIS A 174 21.44 11.93 -5.73
N GLN A 175 21.44 13.23 -5.40
CA GLN A 175 20.69 14.21 -6.18
C GLN A 175 21.17 14.26 -7.64
N ASN A 176 22.48 14.28 -7.87
CA ASN A 176 23.06 14.26 -9.21
C ASN A 176 22.72 12.96 -9.96
N ALA A 177 22.84 11.80 -9.29
CA ALA A 177 22.43 10.53 -9.87
C ALA A 177 20.93 10.53 -10.26
N GLN A 178 20.07 11.13 -9.42
CA GLN A 178 18.64 11.26 -9.70
C GLN A 178 18.34 12.19 -10.88
N ARG A 179 19.11 13.27 -11.09
CA ARG A 179 19.00 14.15 -12.27
C ARG A 179 19.31 13.43 -13.57
N LEU A 180 20.23 12.47 -13.54
CA LEU A 180 20.64 11.69 -14.71
C LEU A 180 19.61 10.65 -15.14
N LEU A 181 18.61 10.34 -14.30
CA LEU A 181 17.58 9.36 -14.64
C LEU A 181 16.63 9.91 -15.71
N ARG A 182 16.59 9.25 -16.86
CA ARG A 182 15.62 9.52 -17.92
C ARG A 182 14.33 8.71 -17.69
N PRO A 183 13.15 9.26 -18.03
CA PRO A 183 11.89 8.51 -18.02
C PRO A 183 11.86 7.53 -19.21
N LEU A 184 12.48 6.35 -19.03
CA LEU A 184 12.53 5.30 -20.04
C LEU A 184 11.43 4.26 -19.80
N ASN A 185 10.97 3.61 -20.89
CA ASN A 185 10.08 2.47 -20.77
C ASN A 185 10.83 1.29 -20.14
N VAL A 186 10.14 0.53 -19.30
CA VAL A 186 10.70 -0.68 -18.69
C VAL A 186 9.86 -1.87 -19.09
N VAL A 187 10.48 -2.80 -19.81
CA VAL A 187 9.86 -4.05 -20.24
C VAL A 187 10.28 -5.16 -19.30
N ASN A 188 9.34 -5.98 -18.86
CA ASN A 188 9.63 -7.16 -18.04
C ASN A 188 9.41 -8.44 -18.86
N PRO A 189 10.49 -9.06 -19.40
CA PRO A 189 10.39 -10.32 -20.15
C PRO A 189 9.83 -11.48 -19.32
N TYR A 190 9.95 -11.41 -18.01
CA TYR A 190 9.51 -12.44 -17.07
C TYR A 190 8.09 -12.23 -16.56
N ALA A 191 7.39 -11.18 -17.03
CA ALA A 191 6.07 -10.80 -16.50
C ALA A 191 5.04 -11.94 -16.57
N SER A 192 5.09 -12.78 -17.61
CA SER A 192 4.19 -13.94 -17.76
C SER A 192 4.47 -15.07 -16.77
N GLN A 193 5.67 -15.11 -16.20
CA GLN A 193 6.07 -16.10 -15.21
C GLN A 193 5.75 -15.62 -13.79
N LEU A 194 5.63 -14.31 -13.57
CA LEU A 194 5.31 -13.77 -12.25
C LEU A 194 3.86 -14.12 -11.88
N THR A 195 3.71 -15.06 -10.95
CA THR A 195 2.43 -15.39 -10.34
C THR A 195 2.19 -14.53 -9.10
N PHE A 196 0.95 -14.12 -8.90
CA PHE A 196 0.49 -13.41 -7.71
C PHE A 196 -0.84 -14.01 -7.28
N MET A 197 -1.13 -14.04 -5.97
CA MET A 197 -2.38 -14.60 -5.47
C MET A 197 -3.59 -13.93 -6.14
N SER A 198 -4.56 -14.73 -6.58
CA SER A 198 -5.74 -14.28 -7.34
C SER A 198 -7.06 -14.42 -6.57
N ASP A 199 -6.99 -14.71 -5.28
CA ASP A 199 -8.09 -15.06 -4.39
C ASP A 199 -8.89 -13.85 -3.90
N LYS A 200 -8.29 -12.65 -3.85
CA LYS A 200 -8.96 -11.41 -3.40
C LYS A 200 -8.88 -10.29 -4.43
N THR A 201 -9.93 -9.49 -4.57
CA THR A 201 -9.96 -8.34 -5.50
C THR A 201 -8.85 -7.32 -5.23
N ARG A 202 -8.39 -7.20 -3.98
CA ARG A 202 -7.28 -6.33 -3.55
C ARG A 202 -5.95 -6.69 -4.22
N THR A 203 -5.71 -7.98 -4.48
CA THR A 203 -4.44 -8.44 -5.06
C THR A 203 -4.20 -7.88 -6.46
N ARG A 204 -5.24 -7.44 -7.17
CA ARG A 204 -5.10 -6.74 -8.46
C ARG A 204 -4.28 -5.44 -8.33
N ARG A 205 -4.51 -4.68 -7.25
CA ARG A 205 -3.78 -3.42 -7.00
C ARG A 205 -2.38 -3.70 -6.48
N ASP A 206 -2.24 -4.66 -5.57
CA ASP A 206 -0.94 -4.99 -4.99
C ASP A 206 0.00 -5.64 -6.01
N HIS A 207 -0.55 -6.45 -6.94
CA HIS A 207 0.18 -6.96 -8.08
C HIS A 207 0.74 -5.82 -8.94
N MET A 208 -0.07 -4.80 -9.25
CA MET A 208 0.43 -3.63 -9.99
C MET A 208 1.52 -2.88 -9.22
N LYS A 209 1.38 -2.70 -7.90
CA LYS A 209 2.44 -2.08 -7.08
C LYS A 209 3.74 -2.90 -7.13
N TYR A 210 3.64 -4.22 -7.07
CA TYR A 210 4.79 -5.13 -7.19
C TYR A 210 5.47 -5.02 -8.55
N LEU A 211 4.72 -5.00 -9.65
CA LEU A 211 5.27 -4.79 -11.00
C LEU A 211 5.95 -3.41 -11.13
N THR A 212 5.33 -2.35 -10.61
CA THR A 212 5.93 -1.01 -10.60
C THR A 212 7.19 -0.95 -9.73
N LEU A 213 7.25 -1.72 -8.63
CA LEU A 213 8.46 -1.83 -7.80
C LEU A 213 9.61 -2.44 -8.59
N ILE A 214 9.37 -3.54 -9.32
CA ILE A 214 10.35 -4.14 -10.23
C ILE A 214 10.82 -3.11 -11.26
N GLN A 215 9.88 -2.39 -11.90
CA GLN A 215 10.21 -1.36 -12.88
C GLN A 215 11.06 -0.23 -12.28
N SER A 216 10.77 0.17 -11.04
CA SER A 216 11.51 1.24 -10.35
C SER A 216 12.95 0.82 -10.05
N ILE A 217 13.17 -0.45 -9.68
CA ILE A 217 14.51 -1.02 -9.47
C ILE A 217 15.27 -1.06 -10.80
N ALA A 218 14.62 -1.52 -11.87
CA ALA A 218 15.21 -1.56 -13.20
C ALA A 218 15.60 -0.17 -13.70
N LEU A 219 14.70 0.82 -13.54
CA LEU A 219 14.91 2.20 -13.94
C LEU A 219 16.05 2.88 -13.19
N LEU A 220 16.21 2.58 -11.90
CA LEU A 220 17.33 3.09 -11.11
C LEU A 220 18.67 2.64 -11.70
N HIS A 221 18.73 1.43 -12.25
CA HIS A 221 19.91 0.86 -12.90
C HIS A 221 19.96 1.12 -14.42
N GLN A 222 19.20 2.09 -14.96
CA GLN A 222 19.10 2.29 -16.41
C GLN A 222 20.45 2.51 -17.12
N HIS A 223 21.40 3.17 -16.46
CA HIS A 223 22.75 3.46 -17.02
C HIS A 223 23.72 2.26 -16.91
N GLN A 224 23.30 1.17 -16.27
CA GLN A 224 24.03 -0.09 -16.18
C GLN A 224 23.47 -1.14 -17.17
N ARG A 225 22.59 -0.72 -18.08
CA ARG A 225 21.84 -1.60 -18.99
C ARG A 225 21.97 -1.11 -20.42
N GLU A 226 21.81 -2.07 -21.33
CA GLU A 226 21.60 -1.75 -22.73
C GLU A 226 20.21 -1.12 -22.92
N VAL A 227 20.17 0.06 -23.55
CA VAL A 227 18.92 0.68 -23.98
C VAL A 227 18.56 0.12 -25.35
N LYS A 228 17.47 -0.64 -25.41
CA LYS A 228 16.96 -1.25 -26.63
C LYS A 228 15.94 -0.34 -27.29
N THR A 229 15.77 -0.49 -28.60
CA THR A 229 14.76 0.24 -29.37
C THR A 229 13.86 -0.72 -30.12
N ALA A 230 12.56 -0.53 -30.01
CA ALA A 230 11.56 -1.21 -30.83
C ALA A 230 10.82 -0.19 -31.68
N GLU A 231 10.48 -0.58 -32.91
CA GLU A 231 9.68 0.25 -33.80
C GLU A 231 8.34 -0.44 -34.05
N HIS A 232 7.24 0.28 -33.78
CA HIS A 232 5.90 -0.22 -34.04
C HIS A 232 5.04 0.88 -34.62
N ARG A 233 4.46 0.63 -35.80
CA ARG A 233 3.61 1.59 -36.54
C ARG A 233 4.28 2.98 -36.70
N GLY A 234 5.57 3.00 -37.03
CA GLY A 234 6.34 4.23 -37.24
C GLY A 234 6.65 5.03 -35.97
N LYS A 235 6.41 4.48 -34.78
CA LYS A 235 6.86 5.05 -33.50
C LYS A 235 8.05 4.25 -32.97
N ARG A 236 9.15 4.96 -32.68
CA ARG A 236 10.33 4.42 -32.01
C ARG A 236 10.14 4.48 -30.49
N LEU A 237 10.31 3.34 -29.83
CA LEU A 237 10.20 3.19 -28.38
C LEU A 237 11.55 2.76 -27.82
N GLU A 238 12.14 3.59 -26.96
CA GLU A 238 13.31 3.23 -26.16
C GLU A 238 12.86 2.54 -24.88
N TYR A 239 13.50 1.41 -24.55
CA TYR A 239 13.21 0.65 -23.35
C TYR A 239 14.43 -0.06 -22.78
N ILE A 240 14.37 -0.37 -21.50
CA ILE A 240 15.30 -1.27 -20.83
C ILE A 240 14.55 -2.53 -20.38
N GLU A 241 15.28 -3.64 -20.23
CA GLU A 241 14.71 -4.90 -19.76
C GLU A 241 14.98 -5.11 -18.27
N VAL A 242 13.99 -5.68 -17.59
CA VAL A 242 14.11 -6.19 -16.22
C VAL A 242 15.01 -7.43 -16.20
N THR A 243 15.85 -7.53 -15.17
CA THR A 243 16.71 -8.68 -14.90
C THR A 243 16.14 -9.53 -13.77
N LYS A 244 16.63 -10.78 -13.63
CA LYS A 244 16.24 -11.67 -12.50
C LYS A 244 16.63 -11.09 -11.14
N ASP A 245 17.71 -10.32 -11.06
CA ASP A 245 18.16 -9.68 -9.82
C ASP A 245 17.20 -8.59 -9.36
N ASP A 246 16.60 -7.84 -10.29
CA ASP A 246 15.56 -6.87 -9.96
C ASP A 246 14.33 -7.53 -9.34
N ILE A 247 13.93 -8.67 -9.90
CA ILE A 247 12.80 -9.46 -9.41
C ILE A 247 13.13 -10.01 -8.02
N SER A 248 14.34 -10.53 -7.82
CA SER A 248 14.79 -11.04 -6.52
C SER A 248 14.80 -9.95 -5.44
N LEU A 249 15.28 -8.75 -5.78
CA LEU A 249 15.24 -7.61 -4.89
C LEU A 249 13.80 -7.15 -4.62
N ALA A 250 12.97 -7.09 -5.65
CA ALA A 250 11.56 -6.75 -5.51
C ALA A 250 10.81 -7.76 -4.64
N ASN A 251 11.09 -9.06 -4.78
CA ASN A 251 10.52 -10.12 -3.95
C ASN A 251 10.84 -9.88 -2.48
N ARG A 252 12.13 -9.68 -2.15
CA ARG A 252 12.56 -9.43 -0.77
C ARG A 252 11.82 -8.24 -0.15
N LEU A 253 11.74 -7.13 -0.88
CA LEU A 253 11.04 -5.92 -0.43
C LEU A 253 9.52 -6.12 -0.35
N ALA A 254 8.93 -6.84 -1.31
CA ALA A 254 7.51 -7.11 -1.35
C ALA A 254 7.07 -8.00 -0.18
N HIS A 255 7.90 -8.97 0.24
CA HIS A 255 7.64 -9.75 1.44
C HIS A 255 7.52 -8.86 2.69
N GLU A 256 8.46 -7.92 2.86
CA GLU A 256 8.43 -7.01 4.01
C GLU A 256 7.26 -6.02 3.97
N ILE A 257 6.88 -5.53 2.79
CA ILE A 257 5.91 -4.43 2.62
C ILE A 257 4.49 -4.95 2.36
N LEU A 258 4.33 -5.86 1.39
CA LEU A 258 3.04 -6.41 0.97
C LEU A 258 2.62 -7.62 1.82
N GLY A 259 3.56 -8.42 2.31
CA GLY A 259 3.26 -9.51 3.24
C GLY A 259 2.60 -9.02 4.54
N ARG A 260 3.00 -7.84 5.02
CA ARG A 260 2.34 -7.15 6.16
C ARG A 260 0.95 -6.61 5.84
N THR A 261 0.65 -6.44 4.56
CA THR A 261 -0.56 -5.79 4.06
C THR A 261 -1.64 -6.81 3.68
N LEU A 262 -1.28 -8.07 3.41
CA LEU A 262 -2.21 -9.13 3.01
C LEU A 262 -3.01 -9.77 4.16
N ASP A 263 -2.63 -9.55 5.42
CA ASP A 263 -3.55 -9.75 6.53
C ASP A 263 -4.62 -8.65 6.49
N GLU A 264 -5.86 -9.00 6.79
CA GLU A 264 -6.94 -8.04 7.03
C GLU A 264 -6.67 -7.14 8.25
N MET A 265 -5.59 -7.43 8.99
CA MET A 265 -5.16 -6.71 10.18
C MET A 265 -4.18 -5.57 9.86
N PRO A 266 -4.48 -4.30 10.22
CA PRO A 266 -3.55 -3.20 10.05
C PRO A 266 -2.21 -3.45 10.77
N PRO A 267 -1.06 -3.00 10.24
CA PRO A 267 0.27 -3.32 10.78
C PRO A 267 0.45 -2.99 12.27
N GLN A 268 -0.08 -1.85 12.73
CA GLN A 268 -0.05 -1.47 14.14
C GLN A 268 -0.92 -2.38 15.02
N THR A 269 -2.06 -2.84 14.50
CA THR A 269 -2.92 -3.81 15.19
C THR A 269 -2.22 -5.17 15.31
N ARG A 270 -1.49 -5.61 14.26
CA ARG A 270 -0.67 -6.82 14.32
C ARG A 270 0.49 -6.69 15.31
N LYS A 271 1.19 -5.55 15.31
CA LYS A 271 2.23 -5.27 16.32
C LYS A 271 1.67 -5.37 17.74
N LEU A 272 0.48 -4.81 17.99
CA LEU A 272 -0.17 -4.94 19.28
C LEU A 272 -0.52 -6.38 19.62
N LEU A 273 -1.03 -7.18 18.66
CA LEU A 273 -1.33 -8.59 18.88
C LEU A 273 -0.09 -9.38 19.32
N LEU A 274 1.05 -9.16 18.67
CA LEU A 274 2.32 -9.81 19.04
C LEU A 274 2.77 -9.39 20.44
N LEU A 275 2.71 -8.10 20.76
CA LEU A 275 3.03 -7.61 22.11
C LEU A 275 2.09 -8.16 23.19
N ILE A 276 0.79 -8.29 22.89
CA ILE A 276 -0.17 -8.94 23.79
C ILE A 276 0.20 -10.41 23.97
N GLN A 277 0.58 -11.11 22.90
CA GLN A 277 1.00 -12.51 23.00
C GLN A 277 2.24 -12.67 23.90
N GLU A 278 3.25 -11.84 23.73
CA GLU A 278 4.43 -11.83 24.60
C GLU A 278 4.06 -11.56 26.07
N MET A 279 3.25 -10.54 26.31
CA MET A 279 2.74 -10.20 27.65
C MET A 279 2.01 -11.38 28.28
N VAL A 280 1.11 -12.03 27.54
CA VAL A 280 0.31 -13.16 28.02
C VAL A 280 1.21 -14.37 28.29
N LYS A 281 2.19 -14.68 27.43
CA LYS A 281 3.18 -15.75 27.66
C LYS A 281 3.99 -15.49 28.93
N ALA A 282 4.48 -14.27 29.12
CA ALA A 282 5.22 -13.88 30.32
C ALA A 282 4.36 -13.98 31.60
N THR A 283 3.10 -13.54 31.51
CA THR A 283 2.13 -13.61 32.62
C THR A 283 1.76 -15.06 32.96
N ALA A 284 1.54 -15.88 31.94
CA ALA A 284 1.25 -17.31 32.07
C ALA A 284 2.39 -18.05 32.78
N ALA A 285 3.64 -17.78 32.38
CA ALA A 285 4.83 -18.35 33.00
C ALA A 285 4.98 -17.93 34.48
N ALA A 286 4.76 -16.65 34.79
CA ALA A 286 4.82 -16.14 36.16
C ALA A 286 3.73 -16.72 37.06
N GLN A 287 2.53 -16.96 36.52
CA GLN A 287 1.38 -17.47 37.27
C GLN A 287 1.22 -19.00 37.24
N GLN A 288 2.10 -19.71 36.53
CA GLN A 288 2.02 -21.16 36.29
C GLN A 288 0.63 -21.60 35.76
N ARG A 289 0.08 -20.82 34.83
CA ARG A 289 -1.24 -21.08 34.21
C ARG A 289 -1.09 -21.25 32.70
N PRO A 290 -1.98 -22.00 32.05
CA PRO A 290 -1.98 -22.06 30.60
C PRO A 290 -2.31 -20.69 30.01
N VAL A 291 -1.68 -20.35 28.87
CA VAL A 291 -1.83 -19.08 28.14
C VAL A 291 -3.31 -18.69 27.92
N LYS A 292 -4.17 -19.69 27.71
CA LYS A 292 -5.61 -19.54 27.46
C LYS A 292 -6.39 -19.01 28.66
N ASP A 293 -5.92 -19.28 29.88
CA ASP A 293 -6.62 -18.91 31.12
C ASP A 293 -6.20 -17.54 31.65
N VAL A 294 -5.24 -16.88 30.99
CA VAL A 294 -4.77 -15.55 31.38
C VAL A 294 -5.82 -14.52 30.95
N ARG A 295 -6.38 -13.83 31.94
CA ARG A 295 -7.25 -12.66 31.74
C ARG A 295 -6.45 -11.39 32.00
N PHE A 296 -6.56 -10.43 31.11
CA PHE A 296 -5.84 -9.15 31.22
C PHE A 296 -6.74 -7.98 30.84
N THR A 297 -6.39 -6.77 31.27
CA THR A 297 -7.14 -5.54 31.00
C THR A 297 -6.37 -4.63 30.06
N ARG A 298 -7.02 -3.61 29.49
CA ARG A 298 -6.31 -2.55 28.75
C ARG A 298 -5.26 -1.84 29.60
N ARG A 299 -5.44 -1.77 30.93
CA ARG A 299 -4.45 -1.21 31.84
C ARG A 299 -3.18 -2.06 31.88
N ASP A 300 -3.32 -3.38 31.86
CA ASP A 300 -2.19 -4.31 31.86
C ASP A 300 -1.43 -4.20 30.53
N ILE A 301 -2.15 -4.19 29.40
CA ILE A 301 -1.55 -3.96 28.07
C ILE A 301 -0.82 -2.62 28.02
N ARG A 302 -1.42 -1.56 28.59
CA ARG A 302 -0.79 -0.23 28.68
C ARG A 302 0.46 -0.23 29.53
N SER A 303 0.46 -0.97 30.65
CA SER A 303 1.63 -1.07 31.52
C SER A 303 2.78 -1.80 30.85
N TYR A 304 2.48 -2.78 29.99
CA TYR A 304 3.46 -3.58 29.27
C TYR A 304 3.98 -2.90 28.01
N THR A 305 3.10 -2.29 27.20
CA THR A 305 3.44 -1.74 25.89
C THR A 305 3.71 -0.24 25.90
N HIS A 306 3.26 0.48 26.92
CA HIS A 306 3.25 1.95 27.01
C HIS A 306 2.44 2.67 25.92
N TRP A 307 1.53 1.97 25.23
CA TRP A 307 0.63 2.58 24.25
C TRP A 307 -0.43 3.47 24.92
N SER A 308 -0.90 4.50 24.22
CA SER A 308 -1.96 5.37 24.76
C SER A 308 -3.31 4.63 24.88
N ASP A 309 -4.16 5.03 25.84
CA ASP A 309 -5.46 4.36 26.05
C ASP A 309 -6.37 4.45 24.81
N SER A 310 -6.31 5.57 24.08
CA SER A 310 -7.05 5.75 22.83
C SER A 310 -6.63 4.76 21.75
N GLN A 311 -5.32 4.53 21.57
CA GLN A 311 -4.80 3.52 20.64
C GLN A 311 -5.22 2.12 21.08
N LEU A 312 -5.08 1.80 22.37
CA LEU A 312 -5.48 0.50 22.89
C LEU A 312 -6.97 0.24 22.74
N LYS A 313 -7.83 1.24 22.97
CA LYS A 313 -9.28 1.12 22.74
C LYS A 313 -9.59 0.69 21.31
N LEU A 314 -9.02 1.41 20.33
CA LEU A 314 -9.27 1.16 18.91
C LEU A 314 -8.72 -0.20 18.47
N HIS A 315 -7.46 -0.51 18.81
CA HIS A 315 -6.84 -1.75 18.35
C HIS A 315 -7.36 -2.98 19.09
N CYS A 316 -7.68 -2.89 20.39
CA CYS A 316 -8.34 -4.00 21.09
C CYS A 316 -9.75 -4.25 20.55
N GLN A 317 -10.49 -3.20 20.17
CA GLN A 317 -11.78 -3.37 19.50
C GLN A 317 -11.61 -4.12 18.18
N ARG A 318 -10.69 -3.67 17.30
CA ARG A 318 -10.41 -4.35 16.02
C ARG A 318 -9.98 -5.80 16.20
N LEU A 319 -9.11 -6.08 17.17
CA LEU A 319 -8.69 -7.45 17.50
C LEU A 319 -9.85 -8.31 18.02
N SER A 320 -10.81 -7.71 18.72
CA SER A 320 -12.03 -8.39 19.18
C SER A 320 -12.99 -8.65 18.02
N ASP A 321 -13.18 -7.67 17.14
CA ASP A 321 -14.01 -7.78 15.93
C ASP A 321 -13.45 -8.84 14.95
N MET A 322 -12.13 -8.98 14.91
CA MET A 322 -11.41 -10.01 14.15
C MET A 322 -11.25 -11.34 14.91
N GLU A 323 -11.89 -11.49 16.08
CA GLU A 323 -11.90 -12.71 16.91
C GLU A 323 -10.52 -13.18 17.43
N TYR A 324 -9.51 -12.30 17.47
CA TYR A 324 -8.22 -12.58 18.10
C TYR A 324 -8.26 -12.40 19.62
N LEU A 325 -9.15 -11.53 20.11
CA LEU A 325 -9.39 -11.30 21.53
C LEU A 325 -10.85 -11.58 21.89
N LEU A 326 -11.07 -12.31 22.98
CA LEU A 326 -12.40 -12.45 23.56
C LEU A 326 -12.59 -11.43 24.69
N THR A 327 -13.69 -10.70 24.66
CA THR A 327 -14.05 -9.72 25.70
C THR A 327 -14.88 -10.37 26.80
N HIS A 328 -14.50 -10.13 28.05
CA HIS A 328 -15.19 -10.59 29.26
C HIS A 328 -15.63 -9.41 30.11
N GLY A 329 -16.86 -9.47 30.65
CA GLY A 329 -17.42 -8.41 31.49
C GLY A 329 -17.86 -7.17 30.71
N GLY A 330 -17.90 -6.00 31.38
CA GLY A 330 -18.34 -4.73 30.78
C GLY A 330 -19.75 -4.25 31.17
N SER A 331 -20.45 -5.00 32.03
CA SER A 331 -21.69 -4.54 32.69
C SER A 331 -21.39 -3.78 33.99
N ARG A 332 -22.40 -3.08 34.54
CA ARG A 332 -22.27 -2.27 35.77
C ARG A 332 -21.57 -3.05 36.89
N GLY A 333 -20.33 -2.64 37.23
CA GLY A 333 -19.56 -3.18 38.35
C GLY A 333 -18.43 -4.17 37.99
N HIS A 334 -18.33 -4.62 36.74
CA HIS A 334 -17.27 -5.54 36.30
C HIS A 334 -16.24 -4.86 35.39
N LEU A 335 -14.95 -5.07 35.67
CA LEU A 335 -13.85 -4.60 34.84
C LEU A 335 -13.88 -5.34 33.48
N LEU A 336 -13.70 -4.59 32.39
CA LEU A 336 -13.56 -5.15 31.05
C LEU A 336 -12.22 -5.89 30.95
N GLN A 337 -12.29 -7.20 30.77
CA GLN A 337 -11.15 -8.09 30.63
C GLN A 337 -11.10 -8.67 29.22
N TYR A 338 -9.91 -9.08 28.80
CA TYR A 338 -9.62 -9.69 27.52
C TYR A 338 -8.96 -11.05 27.75
N GLU A 339 -9.19 -11.94 26.80
CA GLU A 339 -8.56 -13.25 26.66
C GLU A 339 -7.98 -13.36 25.26
N LEU A 340 -6.77 -13.90 25.13
CA LEU A 340 -6.11 -14.11 23.85
C LEU A 340 -6.53 -15.46 23.28
N LEU A 341 -7.21 -15.45 22.13
CA LEU A 341 -7.65 -16.67 21.43
C LEU A 341 -6.62 -17.20 20.42
N TRP A 342 -5.61 -16.39 20.10
CA TRP A 342 -4.61 -16.70 19.07
C TRP A 342 -3.36 -17.39 19.64
N ASN A 343 -3.05 -18.58 19.12
CA ASN A 343 -1.96 -19.44 19.63
C ASN A 343 -0.60 -19.22 18.93
N GLY A 344 -0.51 -18.41 17.87
CA GLY A 344 0.76 -18.13 17.19
C GLY A 344 1.14 -19.06 16.03
N ASP A 345 0.40 -20.14 15.77
CA ASP A 345 0.78 -21.18 14.79
C ASP A 345 0.62 -20.79 13.31
N LYS A 346 0.19 -19.56 13.02
CA LYS A 346 0.15 -19.03 11.66
C LYS A 346 0.74 -17.62 11.66
N ALA A 347 1.82 -17.46 10.89
CA ALA A 347 2.54 -16.22 10.59
C ALA A 347 3.77 -15.91 11.44
N GLU A 348 4.82 -16.75 11.36
CA GLU A 348 6.18 -16.22 11.56
C GLU A 348 6.79 -15.64 10.29
N GLU A 349 6.24 -15.90 9.11
CA GLU A 349 6.65 -15.19 7.91
C GLU A 349 5.43 -14.69 7.17
N ALA A 350 5.35 -13.37 7.04
CA ALA A 350 4.46 -12.71 6.12
C ALA A 350 4.94 -12.99 4.68
N HIS A 351 4.94 -14.26 4.29
CA HIS A 351 5.40 -14.70 3.00
C HIS A 351 4.26 -14.49 2.00
N LEU A 352 4.56 -13.85 0.86
CA LEU A 352 3.60 -13.73 -0.21
C LEU A 352 3.63 -15.07 -0.93
N CYS A 353 2.66 -15.94 -0.65
CA CYS A 353 2.59 -17.24 -1.30
C CYS A 353 2.48 -17.04 -2.82
N GLY A 354 3.43 -17.60 -3.59
CA GLY A 354 3.39 -17.61 -5.05
C GLY A 354 4.30 -16.60 -5.77
N LEU A 355 5.19 -15.89 -5.07
CA LEU A 355 6.28 -15.20 -5.77
C LEU A 355 7.29 -16.26 -6.25
N ILE A 356 7.49 -16.35 -7.56
CA ILE A 356 8.50 -17.23 -8.14
C ILE A 356 9.87 -16.69 -7.74
N GLU A 357 10.65 -17.50 -7.02
CA GLU A 357 12.09 -17.30 -6.94
C GLU A 357 12.67 -17.67 -8.31
N PRO A 358 13.52 -16.84 -8.92
CA PRO A 358 14.15 -17.21 -10.19
C PRO A 358 15.02 -18.43 -9.97
N GLU A 359 14.48 -19.61 -10.23
CA GLU A 359 15.25 -20.85 -10.24
C GLU A 359 16.42 -20.66 -11.21
N ASN A 360 17.63 -20.80 -10.68
CA ASN A 360 18.80 -21.07 -11.48
C ASN A 360 18.50 -22.40 -12.20
N GLN A 361 18.14 -22.33 -13.48
CA GLN A 361 18.07 -23.49 -14.35
C GLN A 361 19.48 -24.07 -14.52
N ALA A 362 19.92 -24.83 -13.53
CA ALA A 362 21.15 -25.61 -13.52
C ALA A 362 21.06 -26.73 -12.47
N ALA A 363 20.01 -27.56 -12.52
CA ALA A 363 20.02 -28.95 -12.10
C ALA A 363 18.59 -29.52 -12.12
N ASN A 364 18.20 -30.13 -13.24
CA ASN A 364 17.40 -31.36 -13.27
C ASN A 364 17.23 -31.81 -14.73
N SER A 365 18.36 -32.08 -15.39
CA SER A 365 18.41 -33.07 -16.44
C SER A 365 18.44 -34.45 -15.80
N VAL A 366 17.27 -34.97 -15.40
CA VAL A 366 17.11 -36.42 -15.24
C VAL A 366 16.02 -36.85 -16.20
N TYR A 367 16.53 -37.25 -17.36
CA TYR A 367 15.94 -38.19 -18.28
C TYR A 367 15.23 -39.31 -17.51
N ASP A 368 13.89 -39.36 -17.53
CA ASP A 368 13.17 -40.57 -17.17
C ASP A 368 12.83 -41.34 -18.45
N SER A 369 13.86 -41.98 -19.00
CA SER A 369 13.73 -43.01 -20.02
C SER A 369 13.22 -44.28 -19.36
N ARG A 370 11.90 -44.42 -19.22
CA ARG A 370 11.17 -45.70 -19.15
C ARG A 370 9.65 -45.44 -19.03
N LYS A 371 8.98 -45.32 -20.17
CA LYS A 371 7.70 -46.03 -20.38
C LYS A 371 7.34 -46.06 -21.86
N SER A 372 7.09 -47.29 -22.30
CA SER A 372 6.89 -47.80 -23.64
C SER A 372 5.62 -47.23 -24.29
N GLY A 373 5.67 -46.94 -25.59
CA GLY A 373 4.54 -47.18 -26.50
C GLY A 373 4.77 -48.49 -27.26
N PRO A 374 3.87 -48.92 -28.17
CA PRO A 374 2.55 -48.37 -28.51
C PRO A 374 1.43 -49.43 -28.42
N ASP A 375 0.16 -49.01 -28.51
CA ASP A 375 -0.81 -49.83 -29.25
C ASP A 375 -1.90 -48.94 -29.86
N GLU A 376 -1.97 -49.00 -31.19
CA GLU A 376 -3.00 -48.40 -32.02
C GLU A 376 -4.27 -49.25 -31.94
N GLY A 377 -5.38 -48.64 -31.53
CA GLY A 377 -6.70 -49.25 -31.55
C GLY A 377 -7.76 -48.20 -31.83
N LYS A 378 -7.95 -47.87 -33.12
CA LYS A 378 -9.10 -47.10 -33.60
C LYS A 378 -10.41 -47.85 -33.34
N SER A 379 -11.46 -47.11 -32.98
CA SER A 379 -12.92 -47.31 -33.18
C SER A 379 -13.64 -46.78 -31.92
N GLY A 380 -14.74 -46.06 -31.94
CA GLY A 380 -15.70 -45.62 -32.94
C GLY A 380 -16.71 -44.72 -32.22
N SER A 381 -17.46 -43.93 -32.97
CA SER A 381 -18.44 -42.97 -32.46
C SER A 381 -19.59 -43.61 -31.68
N SER A 382 -20.06 -42.94 -30.63
CA SER A 382 -21.50 -42.90 -30.31
C SER A 382 -21.82 -41.83 -29.26
N LEU A 383 -22.40 -40.71 -29.73
CA LEU A 383 -23.47 -40.05 -28.99
C LEU A 383 -24.70 -40.96 -29.00
N PRO A 384 -25.53 -40.92 -27.95
CA PRO A 384 -26.89 -40.46 -28.22
C PRO A 384 -27.45 -39.49 -27.17
N GLN A 385 -28.25 -38.58 -27.72
CA GLN A 385 -29.35 -37.82 -27.14
C GLN A 385 -30.03 -38.43 -25.91
N VAL A 386 -30.31 -37.59 -24.91
CA VAL A 386 -31.64 -37.57 -24.27
C VAL A 386 -32.13 -36.12 -24.16
N ARG A 387 -33.36 -35.94 -24.62
CA ARG A 387 -34.12 -34.71 -24.84
C ARG A 387 -34.91 -34.30 -23.59
N ALA A 388 -35.26 -33.02 -23.58
CA ALA A 388 -36.06 -32.22 -22.66
C ALA A 388 -37.31 -32.87 -22.02
N LYS A 389 -37.65 -32.38 -20.82
CA LYS A 389 -39.03 -32.39 -20.28
C LYS A 389 -39.45 -30.96 -19.94
N SER A 390 -40.30 -30.41 -20.79
CA SER A 390 -41.08 -29.19 -20.59
C SER A 390 -42.34 -29.49 -19.77
N GLY A 391 -42.64 -28.68 -18.76
CA GLY A 391 -43.95 -28.58 -18.12
C GLY A 391 -44.45 -27.15 -18.23
N SER A 392 -45.53 -26.96 -18.99
CA SER A 392 -46.17 -25.70 -19.37
C SER A 392 -47.17 -25.17 -18.32
N PRO A 393 -47.65 -23.91 -18.47
CA PRO A 393 -48.18 -23.06 -17.40
C PRO A 393 -49.73 -22.95 -17.39
N LYS A 394 -50.31 -22.38 -16.30
CA LYS A 394 -51.52 -21.51 -16.22
C LYS A 394 -52.17 -21.54 -14.81
N PRO A 395 -53.14 -20.64 -14.47
CA PRO A 395 -53.52 -19.36 -15.08
C PRO A 395 -53.64 -18.20 -14.07
N ALA A 396 -53.76 -16.98 -14.61
CA ALA A 396 -54.31 -15.82 -13.91
C ALA A 396 -55.84 -15.89 -13.83
N ALA A 397 -56.41 -15.42 -12.73
CA ALA A 397 -57.81 -15.01 -12.64
C ALA A 397 -57.91 -13.69 -11.86
N SER A 398 -58.60 -12.76 -12.50
CA SER A 398 -58.84 -11.36 -12.15
C SER A 398 -60.20 -11.14 -11.47
N ARG A 399 -60.37 -9.92 -10.92
CA ARG A 399 -61.61 -9.17 -10.57
C ARG A 399 -62.17 -9.43 -9.16
N SER A 400 -62.69 -8.45 -8.41
CA SER A 400 -63.22 -7.11 -8.76
C SER A 400 -63.39 -6.20 -7.52
N ASP A 401 -63.17 -4.91 -7.75
CA ASP A 401 -63.92 -3.71 -7.33
C ASP A 401 -64.88 -3.70 -6.12
N LYS A 402 -64.63 -2.69 -5.26
CA LYS A 402 -65.54 -1.61 -4.79
C LYS A 402 -64.65 -0.68 -3.93
N GLY A 403 -64.41 0.61 -4.17
CA GLY A 403 -65.21 1.66 -4.79
C GLY A 403 -65.84 2.53 -3.70
N LEU A 404 -65.27 3.71 -3.42
CA LEU A 404 -65.95 5.04 -3.40
C LEU A 404 -65.26 6.12 -2.52
N ASN A 405 -65.00 7.24 -3.20
CA ASN A 405 -65.20 8.66 -2.83
C ASN A 405 -64.29 9.39 -1.82
N GLY A 406 -63.76 10.53 -2.31
CA GLY A 406 -63.30 11.67 -1.51
C GLY A 406 -62.42 12.65 -2.28
N SER A 407 -63.05 13.63 -2.94
CA SER A 407 -62.51 14.68 -3.82
C SER A 407 -61.64 15.77 -3.18
N GLN A 408 -60.72 16.33 -4.00
CA GLN A 408 -60.20 17.72 -4.14
C GLN A 408 -59.88 18.55 -2.87
N VAL A 409 -58.80 19.34 -2.81
CA VAL A 409 -58.66 20.68 -3.45
C VAL A 409 -57.23 21.20 -3.23
N GLY A 410 -56.66 21.88 -4.24
CA GLY A 410 -56.05 23.21 -3.99
C GLY A 410 -54.53 23.35 -3.97
N ARG A 411 -54.03 23.99 -5.02
CA ARG A 411 -52.70 24.59 -5.21
C ARG A 411 -52.35 25.66 -4.15
N ALA A 412 -51.06 25.83 -3.89
CA ALA A 412 -50.29 27.02 -4.28
C ALA A 412 -48.83 26.62 -4.49
#